data_AF-A0A349DW59-F1
#
_entry.id   AF-A0A349DW59-F1
#
_cell.length_a   1.000
_cell.length_b   1.000
_cell.length_c   1.000
_cell.angle_alpha   90.00
_cell.angle_beta   90.00
_cell.angle_gamma   90.00
#
_symmetry.space_group_name_H-M   'P 1'
#
loop_
_entity.id
_entity.type
_entity.pdbx_description
1 polymer ?
#
loop_
_entity_poly.entity_id
_entity_poly.type
_entity_poly.pdbx_seq_one_letter_code
_entity_poly.pdbx_strand_id
1 'polypeptide(L)'
;MYKVSDNQKIDLVKELRKQGRLDVWVRLGAKEKIKCRLIAVPLPEQIVNQRRRKAKENRNSKANHSKKYFELLGYGVYITNVEEGSWSPKEVMKAYRCRWYIEILFKGWKSHLKLTISLPERYMNKQRIELFFYMAFLMLTLVVMPLFTELQKRVKNKHRTVSILKLCSFVRSNMEAFISGKKCSHILKIAEYYCLYDHRKKRINAIEQIFFYHP
;
A
#
# COMPACT_ATOMS: atom_id res chain seq x y z
N MET A 1 -18.79 -8.65 16.97
CA MET A 1 -17.89 -9.69 16.48
C MET A 1 -18.03 -10.88 17.40
N TYR A 2 -18.31 -12.06 16.85
CA TYR A 2 -18.55 -13.28 17.62
C TYR A 2 -17.66 -14.39 17.09
N LYS A 3 -17.09 -15.24 17.95
CA LYS A 3 -16.33 -16.41 17.49
C LYS A 3 -17.27 -17.40 16.79
N VAL A 4 -16.79 -18.06 15.75
CA VAL A 4 -17.60 -19.05 15.02
C VAL A 4 -17.78 -20.34 15.83
N SER A 5 -16.81 -20.70 16.68
CA SER A 5 -16.80 -21.94 17.46
C SER A 5 -17.87 -22.01 18.53
N ASP A 6 -18.07 -20.93 19.29
CA ASP A 6 -18.92 -20.89 20.49
C ASP A 6 -19.97 -19.77 20.45
N ASN A 7 -20.00 -19.00 19.36
CA ASN A 7 -20.86 -17.83 19.17
C ASN A 7 -20.73 -16.77 20.29
N GLN A 8 -19.63 -16.76 21.04
CA GLN A 8 -19.40 -15.78 22.10
C GLN A 8 -18.86 -14.48 21.53
N LYS A 9 -19.26 -13.36 22.16
CA LYS A 9 -18.76 -12.03 21.82
C LYS A 9 -17.28 -11.95 22.19
N ILE A 10 -16.44 -11.62 21.22
CA ILE A 10 -15.01 -11.52 21.45
C ILE A 10 -14.64 -10.15 22.03
N ASP A 11 -13.91 -10.14 23.15
CA ASP A 11 -13.16 -8.97 23.60
C ASP A 11 -11.70 -9.11 23.15
N LEU A 12 -11.37 -8.42 22.06
CA LEU A 12 -10.06 -8.49 21.43
C LEU A 12 -8.90 -8.20 22.40
N VAL A 13 -9.05 -7.24 23.31
CA VAL A 13 -7.98 -6.91 24.26
C VAL A 13 -7.81 -7.99 25.31
N LYS A 14 -8.92 -8.55 25.81
CA LYS A 14 -8.86 -9.64 26.79
C LYS A 14 -8.17 -10.88 26.20
N GLU A 15 -8.53 -11.26 24.97
CA GLU A 15 -7.93 -12.40 24.28
C GLU A 15 -6.43 -12.15 24.00
N LEU A 16 -6.08 -10.95 23.53
CA LEU A 16 -4.69 -10.60 23.23
C LEU A 16 -3.81 -10.52 24.48
N ARG A 17 -4.33 -10.04 25.63
CA ARG A 17 -3.59 -10.09 26.91
C ARG A 17 -3.30 -11.53 27.35
N LYS A 18 -4.21 -12.46 27.07
CA LYS A 18 -4.07 -13.87 27.47
C LYS A 18 -3.09 -14.63 26.57
N GLN A 19 -3.16 -14.42 25.26
CA GLN A 19 -2.47 -15.27 24.27
C GLN A 19 -1.33 -14.55 23.54
N GLY A 20 -1.24 -13.22 23.62
CA GLY A 20 -0.26 -12.37 22.91
C GLY A 20 -0.47 -12.29 21.40
N ARG A 21 -1.22 -13.22 20.80
CA ARG A 21 -1.62 -13.26 19.39
C ARG A 21 -3.00 -13.90 19.29
N LEU A 22 -3.67 -13.73 18.16
CA LEU A 22 -4.97 -14.33 17.89
C LEU A 22 -5.07 -14.72 16.41
N ASP A 23 -5.58 -15.91 16.14
CA ASP A 23 -5.94 -16.37 14.80
C ASP A 23 -7.19 -17.24 14.91
N VAL A 24 -8.37 -16.68 14.61
CA VAL A 24 -9.65 -17.36 14.83
C VAL A 24 -10.69 -16.96 13.80
N TRP A 25 -11.63 -17.86 13.51
CA TRP A 25 -12.81 -17.54 12.72
C TRP A 25 -13.85 -16.77 13.54
N VAL A 26 -14.34 -15.68 12.99
CA VAL A 26 -15.34 -14.79 13.58
C VAL A 26 -16.48 -14.49 12.60
N ARG A 27 -17.63 -14.12 13.15
CA ARG A 27 -18.73 -13.48 12.44
C ARG A 27 -18.68 -11.97 12.66
N LEU A 28 -18.54 -11.21 11.57
CA LEU A 28 -18.47 -9.75 11.54
C LEU A 28 -19.68 -9.14 10.82
N GLY A 29 -20.05 -7.92 11.25
CA GLY A 29 -21.18 -7.15 10.72
C GLY A 29 -22.35 -7.01 11.69
N ALA A 30 -23.13 -5.93 11.52
CA ALA A 30 -24.28 -5.62 12.38
C ALA A 30 -25.52 -6.42 11.95
N LYS A 31 -25.88 -6.33 10.67
CA LYS A 31 -26.99 -7.03 10.01
C LYS A 31 -26.54 -8.41 9.51
N GLU A 32 -25.72 -8.42 8.47
CA GLU A 32 -25.14 -9.65 7.93
C GLU A 32 -23.94 -10.08 8.76
N LYS A 33 -23.91 -11.35 9.18
CA LYS A 33 -22.89 -11.93 10.06
C LYS A 33 -21.88 -12.72 9.24
N ILE A 34 -21.10 -12.01 8.44
CA ILE A 34 -20.14 -12.58 7.49
C ILE A 34 -19.05 -13.35 8.25
N LYS A 35 -18.86 -14.61 7.87
CA LYS A 35 -17.76 -15.46 8.38
C LYS A 35 -16.44 -14.97 7.78
N CYS A 36 -15.47 -14.70 8.65
CA CYS A 36 -14.13 -14.28 8.27
C CYS A 36 -13.13 -14.72 9.33
N ARG A 37 -11.87 -14.80 8.95
CA ARG A 37 -10.73 -15.09 9.82
C ARG A 37 -10.14 -13.78 10.34
N LEU A 38 -10.03 -13.67 11.65
CA LEU A 38 -9.43 -12.56 12.36
C LEU A 38 -8.03 -12.97 12.83
N ILE A 39 -7.04 -12.18 12.42
CA ILE A 39 -5.65 -12.38 12.78
C ILE A 39 -5.16 -11.13 13.50
N ALA A 40 -4.62 -11.29 14.71
CA ALA A 40 -3.99 -10.21 15.45
C ALA A 40 -2.63 -10.65 15.99
N VAL A 41 -1.59 -9.89 15.65
CA VAL A 41 -0.21 -10.21 15.99
C VAL A 41 0.50 -9.02 16.62
N PRO A 42 1.42 -9.24 17.57
CA PRO A 42 2.16 -8.16 18.19
C PRO A 42 3.10 -7.51 17.17
N LEU A 43 3.32 -6.21 17.32
CA LEU A 43 4.25 -5.44 16.48
C LEU A 43 5.54 -5.13 17.24
N PRO A 44 6.66 -4.92 16.53
CA PRO A 44 7.90 -4.46 17.15
C PRO A 44 7.71 -3.17 17.95
N GLU A 45 8.35 -3.10 19.12
CA GLU A 45 8.15 -2.02 20.08
C GLU A 45 8.43 -0.62 19.49
N GLN A 46 9.42 -0.52 18.60
CA GLN A 46 9.74 0.71 17.88
C GLN A 46 8.53 1.24 17.06
N ILE A 47 7.79 0.34 16.39
CA ILE A 47 6.57 0.70 15.65
C ILE A 47 5.45 1.07 16.60
N VAL A 48 5.28 0.31 17.69
CA VAL A 48 4.25 0.58 18.70
C VAL A 48 4.45 1.96 19.32
N ASN A 49 5.67 2.29 19.72
CA ASN A 49 6.02 3.58 20.29
C ASN A 49 5.82 4.71 19.28
N GLN A 50 6.17 4.51 18.00
CA GLN A 50 5.87 5.48 16.94
C GLN A 50 4.36 5.69 16.75
N ARG A 51 3.55 4.62 16.75
CA ARG A 51 2.09 4.72 16.64
C ARG A 51 1.48 5.46 17.82
N ARG A 52 1.89 5.12 19.04
CA ARG A 52 1.44 5.78 20.28
C ARG A 52 1.80 7.27 20.29
N ARG A 53 3.02 7.63 19.87
CA ARG A 53 3.46 9.02 19.74
C ARG A 53 2.58 9.78 18.74
N LYS A 54 2.36 9.25 17.54
CA LYS A 54 1.49 9.87 16.53
C LYS A 54 0.05 10.05 17.00
N ALA A 55 -0.49 9.07 17.74
CA ALA A 55 -1.82 9.17 18.32
C ALA A 55 -1.91 10.28 19.39
N LYS A 56 -0.87 10.48 20.21
CA LYS A 56 -0.79 11.56 21.21
C LYS A 56 -0.57 12.94 20.59
N GLU A 57 0.22 13.03 19.53
CA GLU A 57 0.50 14.29 18.82
C GLU A 57 -0.69 14.79 18.00
N ASN A 58 -1.72 13.96 17.79
CA ASN A 58 -2.89 14.32 17.02
C ASN A 58 -3.75 15.33 17.81
N ARG A 59 -3.57 16.62 17.52
CA ARG A 59 -4.19 17.77 18.23
C ARG A 59 -5.72 17.89 18.08
N ASN A 60 -6.38 16.92 17.45
CA ASN A 60 -7.82 16.95 17.31
C ASN A 60 -8.46 16.68 18.68
N SER A 61 -9.19 17.66 19.23
CA SER A 61 -9.82 17.58 20.57
C SER A 61 -10.84 16.45 20.73
N LYS A 62 -11.32 15.87 19.62
CA LYS A 62 -12.17 14.66 19.60
C LYS A 62 -11.38 13.34 19.71
N ALA A 63 -10.05 13.39 19.76
CA ALA A 63 -9.16 12.23 19.80
C ALA A 63 -8.73 11.83 21.22
N ASN A 64 -9.61 11.99 22.22
CA ASN A 64 -9.40 11.42 23.56
C ASN A 64 -9.49 9.89 23.48
N HIS A 65 -8.36 9.28 23.14
CA HIS A 65 -8.24 7.84 22.95
C HIS A 65 -8.21 7.10 24.29
N SER A 66 -9.00 6.03 24.39
CA SER A 66 -9.05 5.20 25.59
C SER A 66 -7.74 4.41 25.81
N LYS A 67 -7.51 3.92 27.04
CA LYS A 67 -6.40 2.99 27.33
C LYS A 67 -6.43 1.76 26.41
N LYS A 68 -7.63 1.24 26.15
CA LYS A 68 -7.89 0.11 25.24
C LYS A 68 -7.39 0.39 23.81
N TYR A 69 -7.58 1.62 23.31
CA TYR A 69 -7.07 2.01 22.00
C TYR A 69 -5.53 1.99 21.96
N PHE A 70 -4.86 2.59 22.95
CA PHE A 70 -3.38 2.63 23.00
C PHE A 70 -2.74 1.25 23.15
N GLU A 71 -3.46 0.31 23.76
CA GLU A 71 -3.06 -1.08 23.83
C GLU A 71 -3.17 -1.78 22.48
N LEU A 72 -4.30 -1.61 21.78
CA LEU A 72 -4.51 -2.17 20.44
C LEU A 72 -3.52 -1.63 19.39
N LEU A 73 -2.96 -0.43 19.57
CA LEU A 73 -1.86 0.07 18.73
C LEU A 73 -0.62 -0.83 18.75
N GLY A 74 -0.48 -1.66 19.78
CA GLY A 74 0.55 -2.70 19.92
C GLY A 74 0.44 -3.83 18.90
N TYR A 75 -0.68 -3.94 18.20
CA TYR A 75 -1.01 -5.08 17.37
C TYR A 75 -1.28 -4.69 15.91
N GLY A 76 -0.96 -5.60 14.99
CA GLY A 76 -1.48 -5.60 13.63
C GLY A 76 -2.72 -6.48 13.61
N VAL A 77 -3.89 -5.90 13.32
CA VAL A 77 -5.18 -6.61 13.26
C VAL A 77 -5.65 -6.69 11.82
N TYR A 78 -5.92 -7.90 11.35
CA TYR A 78 -6.25 -8.22 9.97
C TYR A 78 -7.51 -9.07 9.92
N ILE A 79 -8.33 -8.86 8.90
CA ILE A 79 -9.53 -9.64 8.60
C ILE A 79 -9.37 -10.19 7.18
N THR A 80 -9.56 -11.49 7.01
CA THR A 80 -9.44 -12.16 5.71
C THR A 80 -10.50 -13.27 5.59
N ASN A 81 -10.85 -13.66 4.37
CA ASN A 81 -11.63 -14.87 4.10
C ASN A 81 -10.74 -16.07 3.71
N VAL A 82 -9.42 -15.87 3.64
CA VAL A 82 -8.47 -16.92 3.29
C VAL A 82 -8.31 -17.94 4.41
N GLU A 83 -8.33 -19.21 4.05
CA GLU A 83 -8.24 -20.33 4.98
C GLU A 83 -6.88 -20.41 5.70
N GLU A 84 -6.90 -21.03 6.88
CA GLU A 84 -5.70 -21.20 7.73
C GLU A 84 -4.63 -22.04 7.07
N GLY A 85 -5.01 -23.11 6.37
CA GLY A 85 -4.07 -23.94 5.61
C GLY A 85 -3.53 -23.28 4.34
N SER A 86 -4.17 -22.20 3.84
CA SER A 86 -3.71 -21.49 2.65
C SER A 86 -2.65 -20.45 2.96
N TRP A 87 -2.94 -19.52 3.88
CA TRP A 87 -2.00 -18.46 4.28
C TRP A 87 -1.78 -18.44 5.79
N SER A 88 -0.51 -18.40 6.19
CA SER A 88 -0.10 -18.07 7.54
C SER A 88 -0.41 -16.60 7.89
N PRO A 89 -0.47 -16.24 9.19
CA PRO A 89 -0.55 -14.84 9.62
C PRO A 89 0.49 -13.92 8.97
N LYS A 90 1.72 -14.43 8.75
CA LYS A 90 2.79 -13.66 8.10
C LYS A 90 2.49 -13.35 6.64
N GLU A 91 1.88 -14.27 5.91
CA GLU A 91 1.49 -14.08 4.52
C GLU A 91 0.30 -13.13 4.38
N VAL A 92 -0.69 -13.22 5.28
CA VAL A 92 -1.80 -12.25 5.35
C VAL A 92 -1.25 -10.83 5.59
N MET A 93 -0.32 -10.68 6.52
CA MET A 93 0.36 -9.39 6.75
C MET A 93 1.08 -8.89 5.50
N LYS A 94 1.81 -9.77 4.80
CA LYS A 94 2.54 -9.42 3.57
C LYS A 94 1.57 -8.98 2.47
N ALA A 95 0.49 -9.73 2.26
CA ALA A 95 -0.55 -9.40 1.28
C ALA A 95 -1.20 -8.04 1.59
N TYR A 96 -1.48 -7.74 2.86
CA TYR A 96 -2.07 -6.45 3.26
C TYR A 96 -1.17 -5.25 2.92
N ARG A 97 0.16 -5.44 2.81
CA ARG A 97 1.08 -4.36 2.40
C ARG A 97 0.88 -3.97 0.93
N CYS A 98 0.43 -4.88 0.08
CA CYS A 98 0.10 -4.57 -1.32
C CYS A 98 -0.96 -3.48 -1.43
N ARG A 99 -1.87 -3.36 -0.45
CA ARG A 99 -2.87 -2.29 -0.39
C ARG A 99 -2.21 -0.90 -0.45
N TRP A 100 -1.17 -0.69 0.35
CA TRP A 100 -0.46 0.59 0.36
C TRP A 100 0.32 0.81 -0.94
N TYR A 101 0.87 -0.25 -1.53
CA TYR A 101 1.52 -0.15 -2.83
C TYR A 101 0.54 0.29 -3.93
N ILE A 102 -0.65 -0.30 -3.96
CA ILE A 102 -1.71 0.07 -4.90
C ILE A 102 -2.09 1.56 -4.73
N GLU A 103 -2.18 2.07 -3.50
CA GLU A 103 -2.40 3.50 -3.27
C GLU A 103 -1.28 4.37 -3.85
N ILE A 104 -0.03 3.94 -3.75
CA ILE A 104 1.12 4.65 -4.34
C ILE A 104 1.06 4.60 -5.86
N LEU A 105 0.72 3.46 -6.46
CA LEU A 105 0.52 3.35 -7.91
C LEU A 105 -0.55 4.36 -8.36
N PHE A 106 -1.73 4.34 -7.72
CA PHE A 106 -2.80 5.30 -8.02
C PHE A 106 -2.38 6.76 -7.80
N LYS A 107 -1.57 7.04 -6.79
CA LYS A 107 -1.00 8.38 -6.58
C LYS A 107 -0.07 8.78 -7.72
N GLY A 108 0.77 7.85 -8.19
CA GLY A 108 1.61 8.04 -9.36
C GLY A 108 0.80 8.40 -10.60
N TRP A 109 -0.30 7.68 -10.81
CA TRP A 109 -1.15 7.87 -12.00
C TRP A 109 -1.91 9.19 -11.97
N LYS A 110 -2.56 9.51 -10.84
CA LYS A 110 -3.38 10.71 -10.71
C LYS A 110 -2.56 11.98 -10.53
N SER A 111 -1.55 11.98 -9.67
CA SER A 111 -0.84 13.21 -9.30
C SER A 111 0.40 13.46 -10.14
N HIS A 112 1.11 12.42 -10.56
CA HIS A 112 2.41 12.57 -11.23
C HIS A 112 2.33 12.44 -12.75
N LEU A 113 1.57 11.45 -13.28
CA LEU A 113 1.25 11.43 -14.72
C LEU A 113 0.16 12.43 -15.09
N LYS A 114 -0.67 12.84 -14.11
CA LYS A 114 -1.90 13.63 -14.30
C LYS A 114 -2.81 13.07 -15.39
N LEU A 115 -3.10 11.76 -15.30
CA LEU A 115 -4.06 11.06 -16.17
C LEU A 115 -5.52 11.42 -15.82
N THR A 116 -5.77 12.70 -15.54
CA THR A 116 -7.11 13.22 -15.26
C THR A 116 -7.82 13.46 -16.58
N ILE A 117 -9.07 13.06 -16.68
CA ILE A 117 -9.91 13.33 -17.84
C ILE A 117 -10.15 14.84 -17.91
N SER A 118 -9.58 15.50 -18.91
CA SER A 118 -9.78 16.93 -19.18
C SER A 118 -10.55 17.10 -20.48
N LEU A 119 -11.77 16.56 -20.52
CA LEU A 119 -12.69 16.77 -21.64
C LEU A 119 -13.66 17.90 -21.29
N PRO A 120 -13.95 18.83 -22.22
CA PRO A 120 -15.09 19.72 -22.09
C PRO A 120 -16.38 18.90 -21.87
N GLU A 121 -17.30 19.41 -21.06
CA GLU A 121 -18.51 18.69 -20.65
C GLU A 121 -19.35 18.18 -21.84
N ARG A 122 -19.45 18.99 -22.90
CA ARG A 122 -20.11 18.61 -24.16
C ARG A 122 -19.54 17.36 -24.83
N TYR A 123 -18.32 16.96 -24.49
CA TYR A 123 -17.68 15.75 -24.98
C TYR A 123 -17.66 14.61 -23.97
N MET A 124 -18.14 14.80 -22.74
CA MET A 124 -18.19 13.76 -21.72
C MET A 124 -19.35 12.80 -22.01
N ASN A 125 -19.02 11.59 -22.46
CA ASN A 125 -19.94 10.46 -22.49
C ASN A 125 -19.23 9.22 -21.95
N LYS A 126 -20.00 8.18 -21.61
CA LYS A 126 -19.49 6.94 -21.03
C LYS A 126 -18.35 6.34 -21.87
N GLN A 127 -18.54 6.25 -23.17
CA GLN A 127 -17.60 5.61 -24.11
C GLN A 127 -16.25 6.36 -24.14
N ARG A 128 -16.29 7.71 -24.18
CA ARG A 128 -15.08 8.53 -24.15
C ARG A 128 -14.37 8.42 -22.81
N ILE A 129 -15.11 8.46 -21.71
CA ILE A 129 -14.54 8.29 -20.36
C ILE A 129 -13.84 6.92 -20.25
N GLU A 130 -14.50 5.85 -20.70
CA GLU A 130 -13.93 4.50 -20.74
C GLU A 130 -12.67 4.45 -21.62
N LEU A 131 -12.70 5.06 -22.80
CA LEU A 131 -11.54 5.17 -23.68
C LEU A 131 -10.36 5.85 -22.97
N PHE A 132 -10.59 6.97 -22.26
CA PHE A 132 -9.55 7.63 -21.49
C PHE A 132 -8.98 6.73 -20.39
N PHE A 133 -9.82 5.97 -19.69
CA PHE A 133 -9.36 4.98 -18.72
C PHE A 133 -8.50 3.90 -19.38
N TYR A 134 -8.92 3.34 -20.52
CA TYR A 134 -8.14 2.33 -21.22
C TYR A 134 -6.81 2.88 -21.75
N MET A 135 -6.79 4.09 -22.32
CA MET A 135 -5.55 4.74 -22.74
C MET A 135 -4.60 4.98 -21.55
N ALA A 136 -5.13 5.42 -20.41
CA ALA A 136 -4.37 5.56 -19.18
C ALA A 136 -3.77 4.21 -18.73
N PHE A 137 -4.56 3.13 -18.75
CA PHE A 137 -4.06 1.79 -18.42
C PHE A 137 -3.00 1.30 -19.40
N LEU A 138 -3.18 1.52 -20.71
CA LEU A 138 -2.19 1.17 -21.74
C LEU A 138 -0.87 1.92 -21.53
N MET A 139 -0.91 3.21 -21.21
CA MET A 139 0.31 3.97 -20.89
C MET A 139 1.04 3.36 -19.68
N LEU A 140 0.29 2.91 -18.67
CA LEU A 140 0.87 2.30 -17.48
C LEU A 140 1.48 0.94 -17.78
N THR A 141 0.77 0.08 -18.49
CA THR A 141 1.20 -1.30 -18.78
C THR A 141 2.30 -1.36 -19.83
N LEU A 142 2.25 -0.50 -20.86
CA LEU A 142 3.19 -0.54 -21.99
C LEU A 142 4.41 0.37 -21.80
N VAL A 143 4.30 1.45 -21.01
CA VAL A 143 5.39 2.42 -20.84
C VAL A 143 5.93 2.39 -19.41
N VAL A 144 5.09 2.71 -18.42
CA VAL A 144 5.57 2.97 -17.05
C VAL A 144 6.09 1.70 -16.37
N MET A 145 5.34 0.59 -16.41
CA MET A 145 5.71 -0.65 -15.72
C MET A 145 6.94 -1.35 -16.33
N PRO A 146 7.11 -1.41 -17.67
CA PRO A 146 8.34 -1.91 -18.28
C PRO A 146 9.56 -1.05 -17.92
N LEU A 147 9.44 0.29 -17.99
CA LEU A 147 10.51 1.20 -17.58
C LEU A 147 10.84 1.06 -16.10
N PHE A 148 9.83 0.91 -15.24
CA PHE A 148 10.03 0.68 -13.82
C PHE A 148 10.86 -0.59 -13.57
N THR A 149 10.50 -1.68 -14.25
CA THR A 149 11.19 -2.96 -14.13
C THR A 149 12.63 -2.87 -14.62
N GLU A 150 12.84 -2.24 -15.78
CA GLU A 150 14.17 -2.07 -16.37
C GLU A 150 15.09 -1.19 -15.51
N LEU A 151 14.57 -0.04 -15.04
CA LEU A 151 15.33 0.82 -14.13
C LEU A 151 15.62 0.12 -12.81
N GLN A 152 14.67 -0.64 -12.27
CA GLN A 152 14.86 -1.39 -11.04
C GLN A 152 15.95 -2.45 -11.17
N LYS A 153 16.10 -3.09 -12.33
CA LYS A 153 17.22 -4.00 -12.64
C LYS A 153 18.56 -3.25 -12.67
N ARG A 154 18.63 -2.12 -13.37
CA ARG A 154 19.86 -1.30 -13.51
C ARG A 154 20.39 -0.78 -12.17
N VAL A 155 19.50 -0.44 -11.25
CA VAL A 155 19.88 0.16 -9.96
C VAL A 155 20.01 -0.88 -8.85
N LYS A 156 19.71 -2.16 -9.13
CA LYS A 156 19.78 -3.28 -8.16
C LYS A 156 21.18 -3.40 -7.55
N ASN A 157 22.23 -3.34 -8.38
CA ASN A 157 23.63 -3.43 -7.93
C ASN A 157 24.03 -2.25 -7.03
N LYS A 158 23.34 -1.11 -7.16
CA LYS A 158 23.57 0.10 -6.35
C LYS A 158 22.86 0.03 -4.99
N HIS A 159 22.15 -1.06 -4.67
CA HIS A 159 21.32 -1.21 -3.47
C HIS A 159 20.29 -0.08 -3.32
N ARG A 160 19.79 0.45 -4.44
CA ARG A 160 18.76 1.50 -4.48
C ARG A 160 17.48 0.98 -5.11
N THR A 161 16.38 1.65 -4.81
CA THR A 161 15.05 1.32 -5.34
C THR A 161 14.47 2.50 -6.12
N VAL A 162 13.72 2.17 -7.18
CA VAL A 162 13.04 3.15 -8.01
C VAL A 162 11.75 3.58 -7.32
N SER A 163 11.52 4.88 -7.29
CA SER A 163 10.27 5.49 -6.86
C SER A 163 9.33 5.60 -8.06
N ILE A 164 8.26 4.81 -8.06
CA ILE A 164 7.22 4.88 -9.10
C ILE A 164 6.64 6.29 -9.23
N LEU A 165 6.56 7.07 -8.15
CA LEU A 165 6.07 8.46 -8.18
C LEU A 165 7.01 9.36 -8.98
N LYS A 166 8.32 9.23 -8.76
CA LYS A 166 9.31 10.01 -9.51
C LYS A 166 9.38 9.56 -10.95
N LEU A 167 9.30 8.25 -11.20
CA LEU A 167 9.25 7.71 -12.56
C LEU A 167 8.02 8.22 -13.33
N CYS A 168 6.83 8.19 -12.74
CA CYS A 168 5.63 8.77 -13.33
C CYS A 168 5.84 10.24 -13.71
N SER A 169 6.41 11.04 -12.80
CA SER A 169 6.71 12.45 -13.08
C SER A 169 7.72 12.59 -14.22
N PHE A 170 8.75 11.74 -14.24
CA PHE A 170 9.80 11.74 -15.24
C PHE A 170 9.28 11.37 -16.63
N VAL A 171 8.47 10.32 -16.74
CA VAL A 171 7.82 9.89 -17.98
C VAL A 171 6.95 11.02 -18.54
N ARG A 172 6.15 11.66 -17.69
CA ARG A 172 5.33 12.81 -18.10
C ARG A 172 6.18 13.95 -18.67
N SER A 173 7.24 14.33 -17.97
CA SER A 173 8.12 15.44 -18.39
C SER A 173 8.93 15.14 -19.65
N ASN A 174 9.07 13.87 -20.03
CA ASN A 174 9.91 13.43 -21.13
C ASN A 174 9.16 12.57 -22.15
N MET A 175 7.84 12.73 -22.25
CA MET A 175 6.98 11.85 -23.04
C MET A 175 7.40 11.79 -24.51
N GLU A 176 7.84 12.92 -25.08
CA GLU A 176 8.32 13.02 -26.46
C GLU A 176 9.54 12.11 -26.73
N ALA A 177 10.47 12.03 -25.79
CA ALA A 177 11.65 11.17 -25.95
C ALA A 177 11.27 9.68 -25.94
N PHE A 178 10.27 9.30 -25.14
CA PHE A 178 9.75 7.93 -25.12
C PHE A 178 8.94 7.60 -26.38
N ILE A 179 8.16 8.55 -26.91
CA ILE A 179 7.38 8.36 -28.15
C ILE A 179 8.29 8.30 -29.38
N SER A 180 9.29 9.19 -29.46
CA SER A 180 10.20 9.26 -30.61
C SER A 180 11.22 8.13 -30.68
N GLY A 181 11.44 7.39 -29.58
CA GLY A 181 12.44 6.32 -29.49
C GLY A 181 13.90 6.79 -29.62
N LYS A 182 14.13 8.11 -29.76
CA LYS A 182 15.47 8.67 -29.92
C LYS A 182 16.15 8.78 -28.56
N LYS A 183 17.46 8.48 -28.51
CA LYS A 183 18.30 8.63 -27.30
C LYS A 183 17.79 7.85 -26.07
N CYS A 184 17.13 6.71 -26.27
CA CYS A 184 16.62 5.84 -25.19
C CYS A 184 17.69 5.50 -24.13
N SER A 185 18.92 5.24 -24.54
CA SER A 185 20.02 4.94 -23.61
C SER A 185 20.38 6.14 -22.71
N HIS A 186 20.40 7.35 -23.27
CA HIS A 186 20.69 8.56 -22.52
C HIS A 186 19.58 8.89 -21.52
N ILE A 187 18.32 8.77 -21.95
CA ILE A 187 17.20 9.10 -21.07
C ILE A 187 17.04 8.10 -19.92
N LEU A 188 17.36 6.82 -20.16
CA LEU A 188 17.41 5.81 -19.10
C LEU A 188 18.50 6.14 -18.08
N LYS A 189 19.69 6.61 -18.50
CA LYS A 189 20.74 7.05 -17.56
C LYS A 189 20.29 8.22 -16.68
N ILE A 190 19.58 9.19 -17.26
CA ILE A 190 18.99 10.30 -16.49
C ILE A 190 17.96 9.75 -15.50
N ALA A 191 17.07 8.87 -15.95
CA ALA A 191 16.05 8.27 -15.11
C ALA A 191 16.64 7.47 -13.94
N GLU A 192 17.75 6.75 -14.16
CA GLU A 192 18.49 6.04 -13.10
C GLU A 192 18.94 6.96 -11.96
N TYR A 193 19.19 8.24 -12.22
CA TYR A 193 19.57 9.20 -11.19
C TYR A 193 18.34 9.81 -10.51
N TYR A 194 17.40 10.33 -11.31
CA TYR A 194 16.27 11.12 -10.80
C TYR A 194 15.12 10.27 -10.24
N CYS A 195 14.93 9.05 -10.72
CA CYS A 195 13.75 8.24 -10.36
C CYS A 195 13.92 7.45 -9.07
N LEU A 196 15.03 7.60 -8.34
CA LEU A 196 15.31 6.81 -7.14
C LEU A 196 14.64 7.37 -5.88
N TYR A 197 14.32 6.50 -4.93
CA TYR A 197 13.97 6.96 -3.58
C TYR A 197 15.11 7.74 -2.93
N ASP A 198 14.75 8.76 -2.16
CA ASP A 198 15.71 9.48 -1.32
C ASP A 198 16.19 8.58 -0.19
N HIS A 199 17.47 8.67 0.16
CA HIS A 199 17.97 7.97 1.34
C HIS A 199 17.42 8.63 2.60
N ARG A 200 16.66 7.88 3.41
CA ARG A 200 16.05 8.39 4.65
C ARG A 200 16.35 7.46 5.82
N LYS A 201 17.12 7.95 6.79
CA LYS A 201 17.49 7.19 8.01
C LYS A 201 16.29 6.75 8.86
N LYS A 202 15.18 7.48 8.81
CA LYS A 202 14.02 7.29 9.72
C LYS A 202 12.79 6.67 9.04
N ARG A 203 12.85 6.36 7.74
CA ARG A 203 11.67 5.88 6.99
C ARG A 203 12.06 4.91 5.90
N ILE A 204 11.44 3.74 5.95
CA ILE A 204 11.52 2.69 4.93
C ILE A 204 10.60 3.06 3.75
N ASN A 205 11.08 2.91 2.52
CA ASN A 205 10.31 3.19 1.32
C ASN A 205 9.32 2.05 0.96
N ALA A 206 8.53 2.23 -0.08
CA ALA A 206 7.46 1.29 -0.40
C ALA A 206 7.92 -0.06 -0.93
N ILE A 207 8.95 -0.05 -1.76
CA ILE A 207 9.54 -1.28 -2.27
C ILE A 207 10.16 -2.06 -1.11
N GLU A 208 10.86 -1.38 -0.22
CA GLU A 208 11.42 -2.01 0.99
C GLU A 208 10.36 -2.58 1.92
N GLN A 209 9.25 -1.87 2.15
CA GLN A 209 8.15 -2.38 2.97
C GLN A 209 7.51 -3.65 2.39
N ILE A 210 7.45 -3.78 1.06
CA ILE A 210 6.84 -4.93 0.39
C ILE A 210 7.80 -6.12 0.33
N PHE A 211 9.06 -5.89 -0.04
CA PHE A 211 9.99 -6.96 -0.41
C PHE A 211 11.04 -7.29 0.65
N PHE A 212 11.40 -6.35 1.53
CA PHE A 212 12.57 -6.51 2.43
C PHE A 212 12.22 -6.42 3.92
N TYR A 213 11.01 -5.99 4.28
CA TYR A 213 10.62 -5.86 5.67
C TYR A 213 10.16 -7.21 6.25
N HIS A 214 10.96 -7.77 7.15
CA HIS A 214 10.59 -8.90 8.00
C HIS A 214 10.20 -8.34 9.39
N PRO A 215 8.97 -8.60 9.87
CA PRO A 215 8.53 -8.16 11.19
C PRO A 215 9.28 -8.86 12.32
#